data_AF-A0A6C9EFI3-F1
#
_entry.id   AF-A0A6C9EFI3-F1
#
_cell.length_a   1.000
_cell.length_b   1.000
_cell.length_c   1.000
_cell.angle_alpha   90.00
_cell.angle_beta   90.00
_cell.angle_gamma   90.00
#
_symmetry.space_group_name_H-M   'P 1'
#
loop_
_entity.id
_entity.type
_entity.pdbx_description
1 polymer ?
#
loop_
_entity_poly.entity_id
_entity_poly.type
_entity_poly.pdbx_seq_one_letter_code
_entity_poly.pdbx_strand_id
1 'polypeptide(L)'
;MTDQMVLQTQQWLNKTYGNDPRFKKINPDGRTGWPTIYALTRALQIELGIQSTADNFGPSTQRLFKQRYPNGVRQQAVADKSTSNVYSIIQGALWCKGYSTGGNISQHF
;
A
#
# COMPACT_ATOMS: atom_id res chain seq x y z
N MET A 1 -6.43 7.90 -19.21
CA MET A 1 -5.85 9.01 -18.43
C MET A 1 -4.88 8.38 -17.44
N THR A 2 -3.72 8.99 -17.19
CA THR A 2 -2.68 8.42 -16.30
C THR A 2 -2.75 9.15 -14.97
N ASP A 3 -2.99 8.42 -13.89
CA ASP A 3 -3.03 8.93 -12.54
C ASP A 3 -1.60 9.04 -12.00
N GLN A 4 -1.12 10.27 -11.86
CA GLN A 4 0.24 10.57 -11.39
C GLN A 4 0.48 10.03 -9.97
N MET A 5 -0.58 9.93 -9.17
CA MET A 5 -0.54 9.35 -7.82
C MET A 5 -0.39 7.83 -7.84
N VAL A 6 -1.06 7.17 -8.79
CA VAL A 6 -0.88 5.74 -9.02
C VAL A 6 0.55 5.46 -9.49
N LEU A 7 1.09 6.31 -10.37
CA LEU A 7 2.47 6.19 -10.86
C LEU A 7 3.48 6.25 -9.70
N GLN A 8 3.34 7.24 -8.82
CA GLN A 8 4.18 7.37 -7.63
C GLN A 8 4.06 6.16 -6.71
N THR A 9 2.84 5.66 -6.51
CA THR A 9 2.60 4.45 -5.71
C THR A 9 3.31 3.24 -6.29
N GLN A 10 3.21 3.01 -7.61
CA GLN A 10 3.86 1.89 -8.28
C GLN A 10 5.40 1.99 -8.17
N GLN A 11 5.96 3.18 -8.35
CA GLN A 11 7.40 3.43 -8.18
C GLN A 11 7.84 3.18 -6.73
N TRP A 12 7.08 3.69 -5.76
CA TRP A 12 7.37 3.50 -4.34
C TRP A 12 7.28 2.02 -3.95
N LEU A 13 6.28 1.29 -4.43
CA LEU A 13 6.13 -0.15 -4.20
C LEU A 13 7.34 -0.93 -4.73
N ASN A 14 7.75 -0.65 -5.97
CA ASN A 14 8.93 -1.27 -6.56
C ASN A 14 10.22 -0.91 -5.83
N LYS A 15 10.35 0.32 -5.33
CA LYS A 15 11.53 0.77 -4.60
C LYS A 15 11.61 0.13 -3.21
N THR A 16 10.47 0.02 -2.53
CA THR A 16 10.38 -0.46 -1.15
C THR A 16 10.39 -1.98 -1.08
N TYR A 17 9.59 -2.64 -1.92
CA TYR A 17 9.42 -4.09 -1.90
C TYR A 17 10.07 -4.80 -3.09
N GLY A 18 10.61 -4.10 -4.08
CA GLY A 18 11.20 -4.77 -5.25
C GLY A 18 12.43 -5.62 -4.95
N ASN A 19 13.03 -5.49 -3.77
CA ASN A 19 14.08 -6.41 -3.30
C ASN A 19 13.54 -7.60 -2.50
N ASP A 20 12.26 -7.61 -2.15
CA ASP A 20 11.63 -8.72 -1.43
C ASP A 20 11.24 -9.82 -2.43
N PRO A 21 11.67 -11.08 -2.23
CA PRO A 21 11.34 -12.19 -3.12
C PRO A 21 9.84 -12.50 -3.19
N ARG A 22 9.05 -12.05 -2.21
CA ARG A 22 7.58 -12.23 -2.17
C ARG A 22 6.86 -11.18 -3.00
N PHE A 23 7.52 -10.07 -3.29
CA PHE A 23 6.93 -8.97 -4.06
C PHE A 23 7.25 -9.11 -5.55
N LYS A 24 6.23 -8.97 -6.38
CA LYS A 24 6.39 -8.95 -7.84
C LYS A 24 6.46 -7.51 -8.31
N LYS A 25 7.61 -7.10 -8.87
CA LYS A 25 7.77 -5.79 -9.49
C LYS A 25 6.72 -5.58 -10.57
N ILE A 26 6.13 -4.40 -10.58
CA ILE A 26 5.10 -3.99 -11.55
C ILE A 26 5.63 -2.87 -12.43
N ASN A 27 5.04 -2.66 -13.60
CA ASN A 27 5.43 -1.51 -14.43
C ASN A 27 4.75 -0.25 -13.89
N PRO A 28 5.48 0.83 -13.54
CA PRO A 28 4.88 2.09 -13.19
C PRO A 28 4.36 2.79 -14.45
N ASP A 29 3.10 2.51 -14.80
CA ASP A 29 2.40 3.09 -15.95
C ASP A 29 1.42 4.20 -15.55
N GLY A 30 1.26 4.42 -14.24
CA GLY A 30 0.31 5.35 -13.65
C GLY A 30 -1.14 4.98 -13.92
N ARG A 31 -1.41 3.70 -14.22
CA ARG A 31 -2.75 3.22 -14.47
C ARG A 31 -3.20 2.32 -13.34
N THR A 32 -4.40 2.57 -12.90
CA THR A 32 -5.15 1.67 -12.05
C THR A 32 -5.46 0.40 -12.82
N GLY A 33 -4.96 -0.71 -12.29
CA GLY A 33 -5.20 -2.03 -12.86
C GLY A 33 -4.97 -3.11 -11.83
N TRP A 34 -5.42 -4.32 -12.17
CA TRP A 34 -5.15 -5.53 -11.40
C TRP A 34 -3.69 -5.67 -10.92
N PRO A 35 -2.64 -5.47 -11.75
CA PRO A 35 -1.26 -5.58 -11.27
C PRO A 35 -0.93 -4.61 -10.13
N THR A 36 -1.43 -3.38 -10.17
CA THR A 36 -1.25 -2.39 -9.10
C THR A 36 -1.97 -2.81 -7.83
N ILE A 37 -3.21 -3.31 -7.94
CA ILE A 37 -3.99 -3.80 -6.81
C ILE A 37 -3.32 -5.01 -6.15
N TYR A 38 -2.82 -5.94 -6.97
CA TYR A 38 -2.09 -7.11 -6.48
C TYR A 38 -0.79 -6.70 -5.78
N ALA A 39 -0.03 -5.77 -6.36
CA ALA A 39 1.17 -5.25 -5.72
C ALA A 39 0.87 -4.59 -4.36
N LEU A 40 -0.15 -3.74 -4.28
CA LEU A 40 -0.59 -3.12 -3.01
C LEU A 40 -0.98 -4.17 -1.97
N THR A 41 -1.71 -5.20 -2.39
CA THR A 41 -2.13 -6.30 -1.52
C THR A 41 -0.92 -7.09 -1.01
N ARG A 42 0.01 -7.45 -1.88
CA ARG A 42 1.25 -8.15 -1.51
C ARG A 42 2.12 -7.32 -0.58
N ALA A 43 2.27 -6.02 -0.87
CA ALA A 43 2.99 -5.08 -0.01
C ALA A 43 2.40 -5.02 1.40
N LEU A 44 1.07 -4.92 1.50
CA LEU A 44 0.37 -4.98 2.79
C LEU A 44 0.63 -6.31 3.51
N GLN A 45 0.57 -7.42 2.78
CA GLN A 45 0.82 -8.74 3.35
C GLN A 45 2.26 -8.87 3.87
N ILE A 46 3.25 -8.33 3.17
CA ILE A 46 4.65 -8.29 3.62
C ILE A 46 4.77 -7.46 4.90
N GLU A 47 4.13 -6.28 4.96
CA GLU A 47 4.08 -5.43 6.17
C GLU A 47 3.38 -6.10 7.37
N LEU A 48 2.44 -7.01 7.10
CA LEU A 48 1.79 -7.84 8.13
C LEU A 48 2.64 -9.06 8.52
N GLY A 49 3.79 -9.28 7.87
CA GLY A 49 4.67 -10.43 8.12
C GLY A 49 4.22 -11.73 7.46
N ILE A 50 3.29 -11.68 6.52
CA ILE A 50 2.78 -12.86 5.81
C ILE A 50 3.86 -13.35 4.82
N GLN A 51 4.24 -14.62 4.97
CA GLN A 51 5.22 -15.27 4.09
C GLN A 51 4.63 -15.63 2.73
N SER A 52 3.37 -16.10 2.71
CA SER A 52 2.64 -16.46 1.49
C SER A 52 1.76 -15.29 1.06
N THR A 53 2.36 -14.35 0.32
CA THR A 53 1.61 -13.22 -0.25
C THR A 53 0.63 -13.74 -1.31
N ALA A 54 -0.58 -13.21 -1.31
CA ALA A 54 -1.62 -13.58 -2.26
C ALA A 54 -2.02 -12.36 -3.10
N ASP A 55 -2.65 -12.62 -4.23
CA ASP A 55 -3.22 -11.54 -5.06
C ASP A 55 -4.61 -11.11 -4.57
N ASN A 56 -5.03 -11.56 -3.38
CA ASN A 56 -6.35 -11.29 -2.85
C ASN A 56 -6.33 -10.93 -1.36
N PHE A 57 -7.23 -10.01 -0.98
CA PHE A 57 -7.41 -9.59 0.39
C PHE A 57 -8.34 -10.57 1.12
N GLY A 58 -7.79 -11.70 1.56
CA GLY A 58 -8.53 -12.76 2.25
C GLY A 58 -8.76 -12.50 3.75
N PRO A 59 -9.53 -13.39 4.42
CA PRO A 59 -9.84 -13.27 5.85
C PRO A 59 -8.59 -13.30 6.74
N SER A 60 -7.52 -14.01 6.34
CA SER A 60 -6.24 -14.01 7.06
C SER A 60 -5.55 -12.64 7.05
N THR A 61 -5.50 -11.98 5.87
CA THR A 61 -4.94 -10.63 5.73
C THR A 61 -5.76 -9.63 6.53
N GLN A 62 -7.09 -9.72 6.46
CA GLN A 62 -7.99 -8.87 7.23
C GLN A 62 -7.81 -9.07 8.74
N ARG A 63 -7.64 -10.31 9.21
CA ARG A 63 -7.42 -10.62 10.63
C ARG A 63 -6.10 -10.04 11.12
N LEU A 64 -5.02 -10.25 10.38
CA LEU A 64 -3.70 -9.69 10.72
C LEU A 64 -3.70 -8.16 10.68
N PHE A 65 -4.39 -7.57 9.70
CA PHE A 65 -4.57 -6.12 9.63
C PHE A 65 -5.30 -5.59 10.87
N LYS A 66 -6.42 -6.20 11.26
CA LYS A 66 -7.12 -5.85 12.50
C LYS A 66 -6.29 -6.11 13.75
N GLN A 67 -5.46 -7.16 13.76
CA GLN A 67 -4.59 -7.47 14.90
C GLN A 67 -3.49 -6.42 15.07
N ARG A 68 -2.89 -5.95 13.96
CA ARG A 68 -1.86 -4.91 13.97
C ARG A 68 -2.44 -3.51 14.15
N TYR A 69 -3.62 -3.25 13.60
CA TYR A 69 -4.36 -1.99 13.69
C TYR A 69 -5.75 -2.20 14.30
N PRO A 70 -5.85 -2.55 15.60
CA PRO A 70 -7.12 -2.83 16.25
C PRO A 70 -8.05 -1.62 16.30
N ASN A 71 -7.48 -0.41 16.36
CA ASN A 71 -8.19 0.85 16.34
C ASN A 71 -8.23 1.51 14.95
N GLY A 72 -7.92 0.74 13.90
CA GLY A 72 -7.72 1.25 12.56
C GLY A 72 -6.42 2.05 12.41
N VAL A 73 -6.15 2.45 11.18
CA VAL A 73 -5.05 3.34 10.85
C VAL A 73 -5.51 4.76 11.17
N ARG A 74 -5.00 5.31 12.28
CA ARG A 74 -5.37 6.64 12.76
C ARG A 74 -4.46 7.68 12.11
N GLN A 75 -5.02 8.86 11.90
CA GLN A 75 -4.25 10.03 11.57
C GLN A 75 -3.23 10.30 12.66
N GLN A 76 -1.99 10.50 12.26
CA GLN A 76 -0.92 10.81 13.19
C GLN A 76 -1.09 12.22 13.72
N ALA A 77 -0.73 12.42 14.99
CA ALA A 77 -0.62 13.78 15.51
C ALA A 77 0.49 14.51 14.74
N VAL A 78 0.37 15.82 14.56
CA VAL A 78 1.32 16.66 13.80
C VAL A 78 2.77 16.53 14.32
N ALA A 79 2.95 16.13 15.59
CA ALA A 79 4.24 15.91 16.24
C ALA A 79 4.78 14.48 16.13
N ASP A 80 3.98 13.54 15.63
CA ASP A 80 4.30 12.13 15.57
C ASP A 80 5.11 11.82 14.30
N LYS A 81 6.36 11.42 14.48
CA LYS A 81 7.32 11.17 13.39
C LYS A 81 7.31 9.73 12.90
N SER A 82 6.36 8.90 13.37
CA SER A 82 6.38 7.47 13.08
C SER A 82 6.01 7.18 11.63
N THR A 83 6.99 7.04 10.74
CA THR A 83 6.74 6.68 9.34
C THR A 83 6.33 5.21 9.23
N SER A 84 5.17 4.94 8.64
CA SER A 84 4.75 3.56 8.31
C SER A 84 4.45 3.42 6.83
N ASN A 85 5.04 2.41 6.21
CA ASN A 85 4.77 2.03 4.82
C ASN A 85 3.29 1.72 4.56
N VAL A 86 2.56 1.28 5.59
CA VAL A 86 1.11 1.03 5.53
C VAL A 86 0.33 2.27 5.10
N TYR A 87 0.73 3.47 5.52
CA TYR A 87 0.02 4.69 5.14
C TYR A 87 0.10 4.94 3.63
N SER A 88 1.30 4.76 3.07
CA SER A 88 1.54 4.85 1.63
C SER A 88 0.77 3.78 0.84
N ILE A 89 0.66 2.55 1.37
CA ILE A 89 -0.16 1.49 0.77
C ILE A 89 -1.64 1.87 0.77
N ILE A 90 -2.16 2.40 1.89
CA ILE A 90 -3.58 2.77 2.01
C ILE A 90 -3.91 3.95 1.10
N GLN A 91 -3.04 4.97 1.04
CA GLN A 91 -3.18 6.08 0.09
C GLN A 91 -3.20 5.56 -1.36
N GLY A 92 -2.27 4.66 -1.70
CA GLY A 92 -2.23 3.96 -2.98
C GLY A 92 -3.53 3.22 -3.31
N ALA A 93 -4.08 2.49 -2.34
CA ALA A 93 -5.34 1.76 -2.50
C ALA A 93 -6.55 2.69 -2.66
N LEU A 94 -6.57 3.81 -1.94
CA LEU A 94 -7.61 4.83 -2.04
C LEU A 94 -7.61 5.51 -3.41
N TRP A 95 -6.44 5.91 -3.91
CA TRP A 95 -6.29 6.40 -5.28
C TRP A 95 -6.69 5.34 -6.30
N CYS A 96 -6.36 4.07 -6.04
CA CYS A 96 -6.77 3.00 -6.94
C CYS A 96 -8.30 2.84 -7.05
N LYS A 97 -9.04 3.25 -6.01
CA LYS A 97 -10.50 3.25 -5.97
C LYS A 97 -11.12 4.59 -6.42
N GLY A 98 -10.29 5.56 -6.80
CA GLY A 98 -10.72 6.88 -7.26
C GLY A 98 -10.96 7.90 -6.14
N TYR A 99 -10.52 7.63 -4.90
CA TYR A 99 -10.56 8.62 -3.83
C TYR A 99 -9.31 9.50 -3.88
N SER A 100 -9.51 10.82 -3.84
CA SER A 100 -8.41 11.76 -3.68
C SER A 100 -8.05 11.87 -2.20
N THR A 101 -6.90 11.33 -1.79
CA THR A 101 -6.39 11.48 -0.41
C THR A 101 -5.69 12.82 -0.15
N GLY A 102 -5.68 13.72 -1.12
CA GLY A 102 -4.92 14.98 -1.06
C GLY A 102 -3.40 14.76 -1.16
N GLY A 103 -2.72 15.59 -1.96
CA GLY A 103 -1.25 15.64 -2.01
C GLY A 103 -0.55 14.41 -2.63
N ASN A 104 0.76 14.28 -2.34
CA ASN A 104 1.67 13.21 -2.80
C ASN A 104 1.67 12.00 -1.86
N ILE A 105 2.25 10.87 -2.30
CA ILE A 105 2.39 9.68 -1.45
C ILE A 105 3.26 10.02 -0.24
N SER A 106 2.73 9.78 0.95
CA SER A 106 3.37 10.10 2.22
C SER A 106 3.35 8.88 3.13
N GLN A 107 4.40 8.76 3.94
CA GLN A 107 4.46 7.79 5.05
C GLN A 107 3.89 8.39 6.35
N HIS A 108 3.35 9.61 6.27
CA HIS A 108 2.62 10.31 7.32
C HIS A 108 1.15 10.47 6.91
N PHE A 109 0.24 10.31 7.87
CA PHE A 109 -1.20 10.46 7.68
C PHE A 109 -1.73 11.58 8.55
#